data_AF-A0A1A1YK64-F1
#
_entry.id   AF-A0A1A1YK64-F1
#
_cell.length_a   1.000
_cell.length_b   1.000
_cell.length_c   1.000
_cell.angle_alpha   90.00
_cell.angle_beta   90.00
_cell.angle_gamma   90.00
#
_symmetry.space_group_name_H-M   'P 1'
#
loop_
_entity.id
_entity.type
_entity.pdbx_description
1 polymer ?
#
loop_
_entity_poly.entity_id
_entity_poly.type
_entity_poly.pdbx_seq_one_letter_code
_entity_poly.pdbx_strand_id
1 'polypeptide(L)'
;MNRNDVIDVLSVVAAATRRTIGETDVEVWQRIIAPLPKDVAMEAVRDHLRDKPGVWLEPGHVYQRAREIMRERNCRPSADYQALCDSKAAPDEDPAVTAQRRAAIEAFANARKNFGQPKDDPERIADLVARQREAAPPAPMMDGEGIE
;
A
#
# COMPACT_ATOMS: atom_id res chain seq x y z
N MET A 1 -3.89 -17.54 -2.90
CA MET A 1 -5.08 -18.29 -3.35
C MET A 1 -4.73 -19.19 -4.55
N ASN A 2 -5.50 -20.25 -4.80
CA ASN A 2 -5.24 -21.20 -5.90
C ASN A 2 -5.92 -20.74 -7.21
N ARG A 3 -5.75 -21.52 -8.30
CA ARG A 3 -6.32 -21.19 -9.62
C ARG A 3 -7.85 -21.11 -9.61
N ASN A 4 -8.53 -22.00 -8.88
CA ASN A 4 -9.99 -21.98 -8.78
C ASN A 4 -10.47 -20.73 -8.03
N ASP A 5 -9.74 -20.31 -6.98
CA ASP A 5 -10.04 -19.07 -6.28
C ASP A 5 -9.91 -17.83 -7.20
N VAL A 6 -8.91 -17.83 -8.09
CA VAL A 6 -8.75 -16.76 -9.08
C VAL A 6 -9.90 -16.76 -10.09
N ILE A 7 -10.38 -17.94 -10.51
CA ILE A 7 -11.56 -18.06 -11.37
C ILE A 7 -12.80 -17.48 -10.68
N ASP A 8 -12.97 -17.72 -9.38
CA ASP A 8 -14.08 -17.15 -8.61
C ASP A 8 -14.02 -15.62 -8.56
N VAL A 9 -12.83 -15.07 -8.27
CA VAL A 9 -12.60 -13.61 -8.30
C VAL A 9 -12.93 -13.06 -9.68
N LEU A 10 -12.40 -13.69 -10.73
CA LEU A 10 -12.60 -13.30 -12.11
C LEU A 10 -14.07 -13.37 -12.54
N SER A 11 -14.82 -14.35 -12.05
CA SER A 11 -16.25 -14.50 -12.33
C SER A 11 -17.04 -13.30 -11.79
N VAL A 12 -16.69 -12.78 -10.61
CA VAL A 12 -17.29 -11.54 -10.07
C VAL A 12 -16.93 -10.33 -10.92
N VAL A 13 -15.67 -10.23 -11.36
CA VAL A 13 -15.23 -9.14 -12.24
C VAL A 13 -15.98 -9.20 -13.58
N ALA A 14 -16.11 -10.38 -14.19
CA ALA A 14 -16.87 -10.59 -15.42
C ALA A 14 -18.32 -10.12 -15.30
N ALA A 15 -18.98 -10.48 -14.20
CA ALA A 15 -20.36 -10.07 -13.94
C ALA A 15 -20.49 -8.53 -13.83
N ALA A 16 -19.52 -7.86 -13.20
CA ALA A 16 -19.56 -6.43 -12.98
C ALA A 16 -19.16 -5.60 -14.21
N THR A 17 -18.13 -6.02 -14.96
CA THR A 17 -17.59 -5.26 -16.09
C THR A 17 -18.04 -5.77 -17.46
N ARG A 18 -18.88 -6.81 -17.48
CA ARG A 18 -19.34 -7.51 -18.70
C ARG A 18 -18.18 -8.00 -19.57
N ARG A 19 -17.03 -8.33 -18.96
CA ARG A 19 -15.86 -8.82 -19.69
C ARG A 19 -15.96 -10.32 -19.95
N THR A 20 -15.44 -10.73 -21.11
CA THR A 20 -15.15 -12.13 -21.38
C THR A 20 -13.86 -12.52 -20.67
N ILE A 21 -13.78 -13.77 -20.21
CA ILE A 21 -12.61 -14.29 -19.49
C ILE A 21 -12.18 -15.58 -20.17
N GLY A 22 -10.98 -15.56 -20.71
CA GLY A 22 -10.31 -16.72 -21.29
C GLY A 22 -9.24 -17.29 -20.36
N GLU A 23 -8.66 -18.41 -20.81
CA GLU A 23 -7.56 -19.10 -20.11
C GLU A 23 -6.37 -18.15 -19.85
N THR A 24 -6.01 -17.34 -20.86
CA THR A 24 -4.93 -16.35 -20.76
C THR A 24 -5.20 -15.30 -19.67
N ASP A 25 -6.44 -14.87 -19.49
CA ASP A 25 -6.80 -13.93 -18.42
C ASP A 25 -6.57 -14.57 -17.05
N VAL A 26 -6.94 -15.83 -16.89
CA VAL A 26 -6.72 -16.59 -15.65
C VAL A 26 -5.23 -16.67 -15.35
N GLU A 27 -4.39 -16.99 -16.35
CA GLU A 27 -2.94 -17.05 -16.17
C GLU A 27 -2.31 -15.72 -15.75
N VAL A 28 -2.71 -14.63 -16.41
CA VAL A 28 -2.21 -13.28 -16.09
C VAL A 28 -2.62 -12.88 -14.67
N TRP A 29 -3.89 -13.07 -14.32
CA TRP A 29 -4.39 -12.75 -12.99
C TRP A 29 -3.74 -13.64 -11.93
N GLN A 30 -3.58 -14.94 -12.20
CA GLN A 30 -2.91 -15.86 -11.29
C GLN A 30 -1.52 -15.36 -10.91
N ARG A 31 -0.72 -14.87 -11.85
CA ARG A 31 0.65 -14.38 -11.54
C ARG A 31 0.66 -13.16 -10.60
N ILE A 32 -0.40 -12.37 -10.60
CA ILE A 32 -0.45 -11.09 -9.87
C ILE A 32 -1.15 -11.26 -8.52
N ILE A 33 -2.32 -11.92 -8.49
CA ILE A 33 -3.16 -11.98 -7.30
C ILE A 33 -3.03 -13.30 -6.51
N ALA A 34 -2.34 -14.33 -7.03
CA ALA A 34 -2.14 -15.58 -6.30
C ALA A 34 -1.51 -15.43 -4.90
N PRO A 35 -0.58 -14.48 -4.63
CA PRO A 35 -0.05 -14.30 -3.28
C PRO A 35 -1.09 -13.82 -2.26
N LEU A 36 -2.25 -13.32 -2.71
CA LEU A 36 -3.25 -12.72 -1.83
C LEU A 36 -4.18 -13.79 -1.22
N PRO A 37 -4.70 -13.54 -0.01
CA PRO A 37 -5.87 -14.24 0.52
C PRO A 37 -7.11 -13.97 -0.35
N LYS A 38 -7.96 -14.98 -0.55
CA LYS A 38 -9.16 -14.88 -1.40
C LYS A 38 -10.14 -13.84 -0.87
N ASP A 39 -10.38 -13.83 0.44
CA ASP A 39 -11.28 -12.88 1.11
C ASP A 39 -10.84 -11.43 0.86
N VAL A 40 -9.54 -11.15 0.98
CA VAL A 40 -8.96 -9.83 0.76
C VAL A 40 -9.09 -9.42 -0.70
N ALA A 41 -8.83 -10.32 -1.65
CA ALA A 41 -8.98 -10.02 -3.07
C ALA A 41 -10.44 -9.71 -3.44
N MET A 42 -11.39 -10.47 -2.88
CA MET A 42 -12.82 -10.23 -3.09
C MET A 42 -13.30 -8.91 -2.46
N GLU A 43 -12.72 -8.50 -1.34
CA GLU A 43 -12.96 -7.18 -0.75
C GLU A 43 -12.37 -6.07 -1.62
N ALA A 44 -11.13 -6.23 -2.09
CA ALA A 44 -10.48 -5.27 -2.98
C ALA A 44 -11.25 -5.04 -4.29
N VAL A 45 -11.83 -6.10 -4.88
CA VAL A 45 -12.72 -5.99 -6.04
C VAL A 45 -13.96 -5.18 -5.71
N ARG A 46 -14.62 -5.48 -4.58
CA ARG A 46 -15.83 -4.75 -4.14
C ARG A 46 -15.54 -3.27 -3.88
N ASP A 47 -14.44 -2.98 -3.19
CA ASP A 47 -13.99 -1.61 -2.94
C ASP A 47 -13.76 -0.86 -4.25
N HIS A 48 -13.06 -1.45 -5.21
CA HIS A 48 -12.82 -0.78 -6.49
C HIS A 48 -14.11 -0.50 -7.26
N LEU A 49 -15.02 -1.47 -7.33
CA LEU A 49 -16.30 -1.30 -8.04
C LEU A 49 -17.19 -0.23 -7.38
N ARG A 50 -17.12 -0.09 -6.06
CA ARG A 50 -17.83 0.94 -5.30
C ARG A 50 -17.22 2.32 -5.46
N ASP A 51 -15.90 2.41 -5.31
CA ASP A 51 -15.20 3.69 -5.17
C ASP A 51 -14.79 4.28 -6.53
N LYS A 52 -14.67 3.44 -7.56
CA LYS A 52 -14.27 3.82 -8.93
C LYS A 52 -15.21 3.22 -9.99
N PRO A 53 -16.50 3.59 -9.97
CA PRO A 53 -17.47 3.07 -10.93
C PRO A 53 -17.09 3.49 -12.37
N GLY A 54 -17.25 2.58 -13.32
CA GLY A 54 -16.94 2.81 -14.73
C GLY A 54 -15.45 2.73 -15.10
N VAL A 55 -14.55 2.58 -14.13
CA VAL A 55 -13.13 2.34 -14.38
C VAL A 55 -12.91 0.85 -14.66
N TRP A 56 -12.10 0.56 -15.68
CA TRP A 56 -11.74 -0.81 -16.01
C TRP A 56 -10.89 -1.44 -14.90
N LEU A 57 -11.36 -2.58 -14.38
CA LEU A 57 -10.70 -3.27 -13.28
C LEU A 57 -9.60 -4.21 -13.79
N GLU A 58 -8.36 -3.81 -13.53
CA GLU A 58 -7.14 -4.56 -13.80
C GLU A 58 -6.64 -5.32 -12.57
N PRO A 59 -5.86 -6.40 -12.75
CA PRO A 59 -5.32 -7.19 -11.62
C PRO A 59 -4.41 -6.34 -10.70
N GLY A 60 -3.71 -5.34 -11.24
CA GLY A 60 -2.89 -4.42 -10.47
C GLY A 60 -3.69 -3.60 -9.45
N HIS A 61 -4.91 -3.18 -9.81
CA HIS A 61 -5.81 -2.46 -8.91
C HIS A 61 -6.22 -3.33 -7.71
N VAL A 62 -6.53 -4.60 -7.97
CA VAL A 62 -6.87 -5.56 -6.90
C VAL A 62 -5.67 -5.77 -5.98
N TYR A 63 -4.47 -5.95 -6.53
CA TYR A 63 -3.26 -6.14 -5.75
C TYR A 63 -2.92 -4.94 -4.86
N GLN A 64 -2.98 -3.73 -5.41
CA GLN A 64 -2.72 -2.50 -4.65
C GLN A 64 -3.72 -2.34 -3.51
N ARG A 65 -5.01 -2.48 -3.78
CA ARG A 65 -6.05 -2.34 -2.75
C ARG A 65 -5.97 -3.45 -1.70
N ALA A 66 -5.68 -4.68 -2.10
CA ALA A 66 -5.47 -5.79 -1.17
C ALA A 66 -4.29 -5.54 -0.21
N ARG A 67 -3.19 -4.98 -0.72
CA ARG A 67 -2.03 -4.60 0.10
C ARG A 67 -2.39 -3.52 1.12
N GLU A 68 -3.21 -2.54 0.75
CA GLU A 68 -3.73 -1.54 1.67
C GLU A 68 -4.60 -2.15 2.76
N ILE A 69 -5.58 -2.99 2.39
CA ILE A 69 -6.45 -3.70 3.34
C ILE A 69 -5.61 -4.51 4.33
N MET A 70 -4.62 -5.27 3.85
CA MET A 70 -3.74 -6.04 4.72
C MET A 70 -2.91 -5.14 5.64
N ARG A 71 -2.45 -3.98 5.15
CA ARG A 71 -1.72 -3.00 5.97
C ARG A 71 -2.62 -2.38 7.03
N GLU A 72 -3.84 -2.01 6.70
CA GLU A 72 -4.84 -1.47 7.62
C GLU A 72 -5.17 -2.48 8.73
N ARG A 73 -5.40 -3.74 8.36
CA ARG A 73 -5.64 -4.84 9.30
C ARG A 73 -4.44 -5.08 10.23
N ASN A 74 -3.21 -5.00 9.72
CA ASN A 74 -2.00 -5.20 10.52
C ASN A 74 -1.57 -3.96 11.34
N CYS A 75 -1.99 -2.76 10.93
CA CYS A 75 -1.71 -1.52 11.67
C CYS A 75 -2.74 -1.24 12.78
N ARG A 76 -3.92 -1.87 12.73
CA ARG A 76 -4.88 -1.77 13.82
C ARG A 76 -4.37 -2.59 15.01
N PRO A 77 -4.27 -2.01 16.23
CA PRO A 77 -3.93 -2.79 17.41
C PRO A 77 -4.89 -3.98 17.53
N SER A 78 -4.35 -5.18 17.70
CA SER A 78 -5.20 -6.36 17.90
C SER A 78 -5.99 -6.20 19.21
N ALA A 79 -7.16 -6.84 19.31
CA ALA A 79 -7.92 -6.87 20.54
C ALA A 79 -7.08 -7.39 21.73
N ASP A 80 -6.18 -8.34 21.46
CA ASP A 80 -5.24 -8.88 22.45
C ASP A 80 -4.19 -7.85 22.89
N TYR A 81 -3.71 -7.01 21.97
CA TYR A 81 -2.81 -5.90 22.32
C TYR A 81 -3.55 -4.85 23.16
N GLN A 82 -4.80 -4.55 22.81
CA GLN A 82 -5.66 -3.65 23.58
C GLN A 82 -5.86 -4.19 25.01
N ALA A 83 -6.23 -5.46 25.13
CA ALA A 83 -6.43 -6.15 26.40
C ALA A 83 -5.14 -6.25 27.23
N LEU A 84 -3.97 -6.43 26.59
CA LEU A 84 -2.69 -6.41 27.28
C LEU A 84 -2.39 -5.03 27.87
N CYS A 85 -2.64 -3.96 27.12
CA CYS A 85 -2.51 -2.59 27.61
C CYS A 85 -3.51 -2.27 28.75
N ASP A 86 -4.73 -2.79 28.67
CA ASP A 86 -5.74 -2.68 29.74
C ASP A 86 -5.33 -3.47 30.99
N SER A 87 -4.79 -4.69 30.84
CA SER A 87 -4.36 -5.56 31.94
C SER A 87 -3.12 -5.07 32.70
N LYS A 88 -2.32 -4.21 32.07
CA LYS A 88 -1.14 -3.58 32.68
C LYS A 88 -1.41 -2.20 33.27
N ALA A 89 -2.63 -1.69 33.16
CA ALA A 89 -3.05 -0.52 33.92
C ALA A 89 -3.18 -0.92 35.39
N ALA A 90 -2.55 -0.17 36.30
CA ALA A 90 -2.77 -0.41 37.72
C ALA A 90 -4.24 -0.08 38.08
N PRO A 91 -4.90 -0.79 39.01
CA PRO A 91 -6.31 -0.56 39.36
C PRO A 91 -6.61 0.88 39.84
N ASP A 92 -5.58 1.58 40.28
CA ASP A 92 -5.57 2.94 40.84
C ASP A 92 -4.87 3.97 39.92
N GLU A 93 -4.50 3.59 38.70
CA GLU A 93 -3.89 4.52 37.74
C GLU A 93 -4.96 5.47 37.17
N ASP A 94 -4.73 6.78 37.29
CA ASP A 94 -5.64 7.79 36.76
C ASP A 94 -5.92 7.52 35.26
N PRO A 95 -7.20 7.43 34.84
CA PRO A 95 -7.56 7.21 33.44
C PRO A 95 -6.84 8.15 32.46
N ALA A 96 -6.53 9.38 32.89
CA ALA A 96 -5.79 10.35 32.09
C ALA A 96 -4.35 9.90 31.80
N VAL A 97 -3.67 9.27 32.77
CA VAL A 97 -2.29 8.77 32.62
C VAL A 97 -2.25 7.56 31.68
N THR A 98 -3.25 6.68 31.81
CA THR A 98 -3.41 5.52 30.91
C THR A 98 -3.70 5.97 29.48
N ALA A 99 -4.57 6.97 29.30
CA ALA A 99 -4.86 7.57 27.99
C ALA A 99 -3.62 8.26 27.39
N GLN A 100 -2.86 9.00 28.19
CA GLN A 100 -1.65 9.69 27.74
C GLN A 100 -0.54 8.72 27.33
N ARG A 101 -0.36 7.61 28.06
CA ARG A 101 0.60 6.55 27.69
C ARG A 101 0.19 5.87 26.38
N ARG A 102 -1.11 5.62 26.16
CA ARG A 102 -1.61 5.09 24.87
C ARG A 102 -1.35 6.05 23.72
N ALA A 103 -1.68 7.33 23.91
CA ALA A 103 -1.42 8.35 22.89
C ALA A 103 0.08 8.44 22.54
N ALA A 104 0.97 8.32 23.54
CA ALA A 104 2.42 8.33 23.31
C ALA A 104 2.91 7.09 22.53
N ILE A 105 2.38 5.90 22.82
CA ILE A 105 2.72 4.67 22.11
C ILE A 105 2.20 4.71 20.66
N GLU A 106 0.97 5.18 20.44
CA GLU A 106 0.40 5.37 19.09
C GLU A 106 1.17 6.41 18.29
N ALA A 107 1.53 7.54 18.91
CA ALA A 107 2.36 8.57 18.28
C ALA A 107 3.73 8.00 17.87
N PHE A 108 4.36 7.18 18.71
CA PHE A 108 5.63 6.54 18.39
C PHE A 108 5.51 5.50 17.25
N ALA A 109 4.46 4.67 17.27
CA ALA A 109 4.19 3.71 16.20
C ALA A 109 3.95 4.41 14.85
N ASN A 110 3.23 5.54 14.86
CA ASN A 110 3.02 6.38 13.68
C ASN A 110 4.28 7.13 13.23
N ALA A 111 5.12 7.59 14.16
CA ALA A 111 6.40 8.22 13.84
C ALA A 111 7.37 7.23 13.16
N ARG A 112 7.39 5.96 13.60
CA ARG A 112 8.18 4.91 12.96
C ARG A 112 7.70 4.58 11.53
N LYS A 113 6.39 4.72 11.27
CA LYS A 113 5.80 4.59 9.93
C LYS A 113 6.26 5.68 8.96
N ASN A 114 6.64 6.86 9.48
CA ASN A 114 7.15 8.01 8.74
C ASN A 114 8.69 8.11 8.76
N PHE A 115 9.38 7.19 9.43
CA PHE A 115 10.84 7.22 9.57
C PHE A 115 11.48 6.78 8.25
N GLY A 116 12.14 7.72 7.56
CA GLY A 116 12.79 7.47 6.27
C GLY A 116 11.92 7.72 5.03
N GLN A 117 10.65 8.06 5.18
CA GLN A 117 9.94 8.76 4.11
C GLN A 117 10.37 10.23 4.18
N PRO A 118 10.96 10.81 3.12
CA PRO A 118 10.93 12.25 2.98
C PRO A 118 9.45 12.62 3.12
N LYS A 119 9.08 13.46 4.09
CA LYS A 119 7.84 14.22 3.92
C LYS A 119 7.91 14.79 2.50
N ASP A 120 6.84 14.66 1.73
CA ASP A 120 6.66 15.31 0.43
C ASP A 120 6.72 16.82 0.62
N ASP A 121 7.92 17.31 0.93
CA ASP A 121 8.28 18.67 1.16
C ASP A 121 8.99 19.08 -0.13
N PRO A 122 8.23 19.66 -1.09
CA PRO A 122 8.73 19.95 -2.42
C PRO A 122 9.96 20.87 -2.38
N GLU A 123 10.10 21.70 -1.35
CA GLU A 123 11.24 22.58 -1.16
C GLU A 123 12.52 21.80 -0.80
N ARG A 124 12.40 20.79 0.07
CA ARG A 124 13.53 19.91 0.43
C ARG A 124 13.98 19.03 -0.73
N ILE A 125 13.03 18.58 -1.56
CA ILE A 125 13.34 17.84 -2.79
C ILE A 125 14.03 18.75 -3.80
N ALA A 126 13.55 19.98 -3.98
CA ALA A 126 14.16 20.96 -4.86
C ALA A 126 15.61 21.31 -4.44
N ASP A 127 15.86 21.50 -3.14
CA ASP A 127 17.21 21.78 -2.62
C ASP A 127 18.17 20.60 -2.84
N LEU A 128 17.70 19.36 -2.65
CA LEU A 128 18.48 18.15 -2.94
C LEU A 128 18.84 18.01 -4.43
N VAL A 129 17.89 18.27 -5.32
CA VAL A 129 18.12 18.23 -6.78
C VAL A 129 19.06 19.34 -7.22
N ALA A 130 18.95 20.54 -6.64
CA ALA A 130 19.85 21.66 -6.93
C ALA A 130 21.30 21.31 -6.55
N ARG A 131 21.52 20.77 -5.35
CA ARG A 131 22.86 20.32 -4.91
C ARG A 131 23.43 19.20 -5.78
N GLN A 132 22.60 18.26 -6.24
CA GLN A 132 23.06 17.21 -7.15
C GLN A 132 23.47 17.76 -8.53
N ARG A 133 22.78 18.80 -9.03
CA ARG A 133 23.15 19.47 -10.28
C ARG A 133 24.43 20.28 -10.15
N GLU A 134 24.68 20.90 -9.00
CA GLU A 134 25.90 21.65 -8.72
C GLU A 134 27.12 20.74 -8.48
N ALA A 135 26.89 19.56 -7.89
CA ALA A 135 27.93 18.55 -7.66
C ALA A 135 28.18 17.64 -8.88
N ALA A 136 27.37 17.74 -9.94
CA ALA A 136 27.59 16.99 -11.16
C ALA A 136 28.82 17.55 -11.89
N PRO A 137 29.83 16.73 -12.23
CA PRO A 137 30.96 17.19 -13.03
C PRO A 137 30.45 17.71 -14.38
N PRO A 138 31.07 18.78 -14.94
CA PRO A 138 30.66 19.32 -16.23
C PRO A 138 30.67 18.20 -17.27
N ALA A 139 29.59 18.13 -18.06
CA ALA A 139 29.47 17.14 -19.11
C ALA A 139 30.75 17.17 -19.97
N PRO A 140 31.35 16.00 -20.29
CA PRO A 140 32.54 15.98 -21.12
C PRO A 140 32.21 16.69 -22.44
N MET A 141 33.01 17.72 -22.77
CA MET A 141 32.91 18.38 -24.07
C MET A 141 33.18 17.30 -25.12
N MET A 142 32.14 16.92 -25.86
CA MET A 142 32.31 16.19 -27.10
C MET A 142 33.02 17.16 -28.05
N ASP A 143 34.33 17.03 -28.15
CA ASP A 143 35.11 17.68 -29.19
C ASP A 143 34.51 17.23 -30.53
N GLY A 144 33.97 18.19 -31.27
CA GLY A 144 33.32 17.94 -32.54
C GLY A 144 34.28 17.27 -33.53
N GLU A 145 33.95 16.05 -33.92
CA GLU A 145 34.47 15.41 -35.12
C GLU A 145 34.08 16.26 -36.34
N GLY A 146 34.99 17.11 -36.78
CA GLY A 146 35.02 17.66 -38.14
C GLY A 146 35.67 16.63 -39.05
N ILE A 147 34.83 15.86 -39.73
CA ILE A 147 35.19 14.95 -40.82
C ILE A 147 35.73 15.79 -42.00
N GLU A 148 36.95 15.50 -42.45
CA GLU A 148 37.47 15.84 -43.79
C GLU A 148 36.83 14.98 -44.88
#